data_AF-H1RYM4-F1
#
_entry.id   AF-H1RYM4-F1
#
_cell.length_a   1.000
_cell.length_b   1.000
_cell.length_c   1.000
_cell.angle_alpha   90.00
_cell.angle_beta   90.00
_cell.angle_gamma   90.00
#
_symmetry.space_group_name_H-M   'P 1'
#
loop_
_entity.id
_entity.type
_entity.pdbx_description
1 polymer ?
#
loop_
_entity_poly.entity_id
_entity_poly.type
_entity_poly.pdbx_seq_one_letter_code
_entity_poly.pdbx_strand_id
1 'polypeptide(L)'
;MNQVQFATRASSHADTAASAPRRVDESQLAAYNAAFAELGLRFRWDSEMYAWLCGIECEHSRIARYIEQYHAHLLNAYDADFLSRLILDKKADYLRAMAHQAN
;
A
#
# COMPACT_ATOMS: atom_id res chain seq x y z
N MET A 1 -31.17 16.81 0.20
CA MET A 1 -29.85 17.36 -0.17
C MET A 1 -28.79 16.65 0.67
N ASN A 2 -27.90 15.93 0.00
CA ASN A 2 -26.84 15.12 0.62
C ASN A 2 -25.67 16.01 1.05
N GLN A 3 -25.28 15.97 2.32
CA GLN A 3 -23.96 16.41 2.77
C GLN A 3 -23.34 15.28 3.61
N VAL A 4 -22.53 14.46 2.94
CA VAL A 4 -21.60 13.53 3.59
C VAL A 4 -20.35 14.32 3.97
N GLN A 5 -20.11 14.40 5.26
CA GLN A 5 -18.98 15.09 5.88
C GLN A 5 -17.69 14.28 5.64
N PHE A 6 -16.76 14.86 4.89
CA PHE A 6 -15.39 14.39 4.79
C PHE A 6 -14.52 15.33 5.62
N ALA A 7 -14.14 14.95 6.83
CA ALA A 7 -12.97 15.54 7.49
C ALA A 7 -12.45 14.66 8.63
N THR A 8 -11.18 14.26 8.46
CA THR A 8 -10.18 13.99 9.50
C THR A 8 -10.45 12.83 10.46
N ARG A 9 -10.14 11.61 10.00
CA ARG A 9 -9.56 10.60 10.90
C ARG A 9 -8.13 11.05 11.22
N ALA A 10 -7.98 11.81 12.29
CA ALA A 10 -6.72 11.88 13.01
C ALA A 10 -6.46 10.47 13.57
N SER A 11 -5.72 9.65 12.83
CA SER A 11 -5.22 8.38 13.34
C SER A 11 -4.17 8.69 14.38
N SER A 12 -4.64 8.80 15.62
CA SER A 12 -3.86 8.77 16.85
C SER A 12 -3.02 7.50 16.88
N HIS A 13 -1.76 7.61 16.48
CA HIS A 13 -0.73 6.63 16.79
C HIS A 13 -0.46 6.68 18.30
N ALA A 14 -1.18 5.85 19.04
CA ALA A 14 -0.85 5.52 20.43
C ALA A 14 -0.71 3.99 20.53
N ASP A 15 0.56 3.59 20.50
CA ASP A 15 1.21 2.45 21.15
C ASP A 15 0.32 1.47 21.95
N THR A 16 0.44 0.16 21.67
CA THR A 16 0.58 -0.90 22.69
C THR A 16 1.00 -2.22 22.03
N ALA A 17 2.11 -2.77 22.51
CA ALA A 17 2.75 -4.03 22.13
C ALA A 17 1.83 -5.26 22.09
N ALA A 18 1.88 -6.02 20.98
CA ALA A 18 1.47 -7.44 20.97
C ALA A 18 2.16 -8.21 19.82
N SER A 19 3.14 -9.03 20.20
CA SER A 19 3.62 -10.27 19.59
C SER A 19 3.87 -10.34 18.06
N ALA A 20 5.15 -10.52 17.69
CA ALA A 20 5.64 -10.87 16.35
C ALA A 20 4.78 -11.97 15.72
N PRO A 21 4.00 -11.69 14.65
CA PRO A 21 4.45 -11.43 13.27
C PRO A 21 4.03 -10.04 12.69
N ARG A 22 3.32 -9.22 13.46
CA ARG A 22 2.69 -7.97 12.98
C ARG A 22 3.65 -6.91 12.44
N ARG A 23 4.90 -6.89 12.94
CA ARG A 23 5.92 -5.91 12.53
C ARG A 23 6.35 -6.07 11.06
N VAL A 24 6.29 -7.29 10.54
CA VAL A 24 6.63 -7.53 9.13
C VAL A 24 5.51 -6.98 8.25
N ASP A 25 4.24 -7.19 8.61
CA ASP A 25 3.10 -6.65 7.87
C ASP A 25 3.06 -5.12 7.90
N GLU A 26 3.38 -4.49 9.02
CA GLU A 26 3.44 -3.02 9.14
C GLU A 26 4.57 -2.41 8.30
N SER A 27 5.74 -3.04 8.26
CA SER A 27 6.87 -2.56 7.43
C SER A 27 6.59 -2.76 5.93
N GLN A 28 5.96 -3.87 5.55
CA GLN A 28 5.49 -4.11 4.19
C GLN A 28 4.44 -3.08 3.78
N LEU A 29 3.44 -2.83 4.64
CA LEU A 29 2.39 -1.83 4.42
C LEU A 29 2.97 -0.42 4.27
N ALA A 30 3.93 -0.05 5.12
CA ALA A 30 4.62 1.22 5.03
C ALA A 30 5.38 1.36 3.69
N ALA A 31 6.05 0.30 3.24
CA ALA A 31 6.77 0.29 1.96
C ALA A 31 5.82 0.43 0.76
N TYR A 32 4.66 -0.23 0.77
CA TYR A 32 3.62 -0.02 -0.24
C TYR A 32 3.11 1.42 -0.26
N ASN A 33 2.79 1.97 0.91
CA ASN A 33 2.30 3.34 1.03
C ASN A 33 3.34 4.39 0.63
N ALA A 34 4.62 4.12 0.87
CA ALA A 34 5.73 4.94 0.38
C ALA A 34 5.84 4.87 -1.15
N ALA A 35 5.77 3.66 -1.74
CA ALA A 35 5.78 3.47 -3.18
C ALA A 35 4.63 4.23 -3.88
N PHE A 36 3.41 4.18 -3.34
CA PHE A 36 2.29 4.96 -3.86
C PHE A 36 2.55 6.47 -3.80
N ALA A 37 3.06 6.96 -2.66
CA ALA A 37 3.38 8.36 -2.49
C ALA A 37 4.45 8.85 -3.48
N GLU A 38 5.51 8.06 -3.70
CA GLU A 38 6.55 8.37 -4.69
C GLU A 38 6.03 8.41 -6.13
N LEU A 39 5.09 7.52 -6.45
CA LEU A 39 4.44 7.49 -7.76
C LEU A 39 3.35 8.58 -7.91
N GLY A 40 3.14 9.41 -6.89
CA GLY A 40 2.11 10.46 -6.89
C GLY A 40 0.68 9.90 -6.78
N LEU A 41 0.54 8.63 -6.42
CA LEU A 41 -0.74 7.96 -6.23
C LEU A 41 -1.30 8.35 -4.86
N ARG A 42 -2.50 8.94 -4.85
CA ARG A 42 -3.13 9.44 -3.61
C ARG A 42 -3.86 8.37 -2.80
N PHE A 43 -3.79 7.11 -3.20
CA PHE A 43 -4.40 6.01 -2.47
C PHE A 43 -3.38 5.37 -1.52
N ARG A 44 -3.89 4.80 -0.43
CA ARG A 44 -3.11 4.13 0.60
C ARG A 44 -3.83 2.86 1.00
N TRP A 45 -3.07 1.84 1.35
CA TRP A 45 -3.61 0.62 1.94
C TRP A 45 -3.54 0.71 3.46
N ASP A 46 -4.63 0.30 4.10
CA ASP A 46 -4.71 0.08 5.55
C ASP A 46 -4.42 -1.38 5.87
N SER A 47 -4.10 -1.68 7.14
CA SER A 47 -3.77 -3.04 7.58
C SER A 47 -4.87 -4.06 7.29
N GLU A 48 -6.15 -3.65 7.38
CA GLU A 48 -7.31 -4.49 7.05
C GLU A 48 -7.38 -4.82 5.54
N MET A 49 -7.17 -3.80 4.71
CA MET A 49 -7.14 -3.96 3.25
C MET A 49 -5.96 -4.83 2.82
N TYR A 50 -4.79 -4.61 3.43
CA TYR A 50 -3.60 -5.41 3.17
C TYR A 50 -3.77 -6.87 3.61
N ALA A 51 -4.39 -7.13 4.76
CA ALA A 51 -4.67 -8.49 5.22
C ALA A 51 -5.63 -9.22 4.27
N TRP A 52 -6.68 -8.54 3.79
CA TRP A 52 -7.60 -9.09 2.79
C TRP A 52 -6.90 -9.42 1.47
N LEU A 53 -6.07 -8.48 1.00
CA LEU A 53 -5.25 -8.63 -0.18
C LEU A 53 -4.16 -9.71 -0.02
N CYS A 54 -3.70 -9.97 1.20
CA CYS A 54 -2.72 -11.01 1.54
C CYS A 54 -3.18 -12.43 1.23
N GLY A 55 -4.48 -12.66 1.03
CA GLY A 55 -5.01 -13.92 0.50
C GLY A 55 -4.61 -14.21 -0.95
N ILE A 56 -4.09 -13.22 -1.68
CA ILE A 56 -3.56 -13.40 -3.04
C ILE A 56 -2.05 -13.69 -2.92
N GLU A 57 -1.64 -14.89 -3.34
CA GLU A 57 -0.23 -15.35 -3.24
C GLU A 57 0.75 -14.45 -3.97
N CYS A 58 0.37 -13.95 -5.15
CA CYS A 58 1.21 -13.08 -5.96
C CYS A 58 1.00 -11.60 -5.61
N GLU A 59 2.03 -10.93 -5.10
CA GLU A 59 2.00 -9.50 -4.80
C GLU A 59 1.68 -8.64 -6.03
N HIS A 60 2.19 -9.03 -7.20
CA HIS A 60 1.86 -8.38 -8.47
C HIS A 60 0.37 -8.49 -8.78
N SER A 61 -0.18 -9.70 -8.73
CA SER A 61 -1.61 -9.93 -8.99
C SER A 61 -2.51 -9.23 -7.97
N ARG A 62 -2.04 -9.07 -6.73
CA ARG A 62 -2.73 -8.33 -5.67
C ARG A 62 -2.88 -6.85 -6.03
N ILE A 63 -1.81 -6.21 -6.47
CA ILE A 63 -1.81 -4.81 -6.90
C ILE A 63 -2.66 -4.66 -8.17
N ALA A 64 -2.45 -5.53 -9.16
CA ALA A 64 -3.17 -5.49 -10.43
C ALA A 64 -4.68 -5.58 -10.20
N ARG A 65 -5.13 -6.56 -9.40
CA ARG A 65 -6.54 -6.75 -9.08
C ARG A 65 -7.12 -5.57 -8.29
N TYR A 66 -6.34 -4.96 -7.39
CA TYR A 66 -6.77 -3.74 -6.70
C TYR A 66 -6.97 -2.58 -7.68
N ILE A 67 -6.04 -2.37 -8.61
CA ILE A 67 -6.13 -1.31 -9.61
C ILE A 67 -7.31 -1.58 -10.56
N GLU A 68 -7.49 -2.81 -11.03
CA GLU A 68 -8.62 -3.19 -11.88
C GLU A 68 -9.98 -2.96 -11.21
N GLN A 69 -10.10 -3.32 -9.92
CA GLN A 69 -11.36 -3.26 -9.19
C GLN A 69 -11.74 -1.84 -8.75
N TYR A 70 -10.76 -1.05 -8.29
CA TYR A 70 -11.01 0.26 -7.65
C TYR A 70 -10.54 1.46 -8.49
N HIS A 71 -9.59 1.24 -9.40
CA HIS A 71 -8.92 2.29 -10.17
C HIS A 71 -8.90 2.01 -11.67
N ALA A 72 -10.01 1.50 -12.23
CA ALA A 72 -10.13 1.25 -13.67
C ALA A 72 -9.81 2.48 -14.55
N HIS A 73 -9.96 3.70 -14.02
CA HIS A 73 -9.59 4.93 -14.72
C HIS A 73 -8.07 5.09 -14.91
N LEU A 74 -7.24 4.56 -14.02
CA LEU A 74 -5.77 4.53 -14.18
C LEU A 74 -5.36 3.62 -15.33
N LEU A 75 -6.15 2.58 -15.63
CA LEU A 75 -5.90 1.63 -16.71
C LEU A 75 -6.04 2.24 -18.11
N ASN A 76 -6.65 3.42 -18.23
CA ASN A 76 -6.67 4.16 -19.50
C ASN A 76 -5.33 4.81 -19.82
N ALA A 77 -4.50 5.08 -18.81
CA ALA A 77 -3.21 5.76 -18.97
C ALA A 77 -2.03 4.79 -18.83
N TYR A 78 -2.17 3.75 -18.00
CA TYR A 78 -1.10 2.80 -17.71
C TYR A 78 -1.65 1.38 -17.56
N ASP A 79 -0.96 0.39 -18.11
CA ASP A 79 -1.34 -1.01 -17.92
C ASP A 79 -1.24 -1.44 -16.44
N ALA A 80 -2.21 -2.27 -16.01
CA ALA A 80 -2.24 -2.84 -14.66
C ALA A 80 -0.93 -3.56 -14.33
N ASP A 81 -0.39 -4.25 -15.32
CA ASP A 81 0.82 -5.04 -15.22
C ASP A 81 2.07 -4.16 -15.06
N PHE A 82 2.11 -3.05 -15.78
CA PHE A 82 3.18 -2.05 -15.68
C PHE A 82 3.15 -1.34 -14.33
N LEU A 83 1.97 -0.86 -13.91
CA LEU A 83 1.82 -0.20 -12.61
C LEU A 83 2.20 -1.14 -11.46
N SER A 84 1.76 -2.39 -11.51
CA SER A 84 2.07 -3.37 -10.47
C SER A 84 3.57 -3.63 -10.36
N ARG A 85 4.26 -3.80 -11.48
CA ARG A 85 5.73 -3.91 -11.51
C ARG A 85 6.41 -2.67 -10.96
N LEU A 86 5.97 -1.49 -11.37
CA LEU A 86 6.55 -0.21 -10.93
C LEU A 86 6.39 0.02 -9.41
N ILE A 87 5.22 -0.32 -8.86
CA ILE A 87 4.96 -0.24 -7.42
C ILE A 87 5.87 -1.21 -6.65
N LEU A 88 6.03 -2.45 -7.15
CA LEU A 88 6.90 -3.44 -6.51
C LEU A 88 8.37 -3.03 -6.54
N ASP A 89 8.83 -2.43 -7.65
CA ASP A 89 10.20 -1.93 -7.78
C ASP A 89 10.49 -0.83 -6.75
N LYS A 90 9.59 0.15 -6.63
CA LYS A 90 9.67 1.22 -5.63
C LYS A 90 9.63 0.71 -4.20
N LYS A 91 8.77 -0.27 -3.93
CA LYS A 91 8.72 -0.94 -2.63
C LYS A 91 10.06 -1.63 -2.31
N ALA A 92 10.63 -2.36 -3.27
CA ALA A 92 11.91 -3.05 -3.08
C ALA A 92 13.05 -2.05 -2.81
N ASP A 93 13.08 -0.93 -3.51
CA ASP A 93 14.05 0.14 -3.28
C ASP A 93 13.89 0.76 -1.88
N TYR A 94 12.66 0.99 -1.44
CA TYR A 94 12.39 1.48 -0.07
C TYR A 94 12.89 0.49 0.99
N LEU A 95 12.63 -0.80 0.82
CA LEU A 95 13.09 -1.84 1.75
C LEU A 95 14.62 -1.95 1.77
N ARG A 96 15.29 -1.83 0.61
CA ARG A 96 16.75 -1.76 0.53
C ARG A 96 17.28 -0.53 1.26
N ALA A 97 16.70 0.64 1.03
CA ALA A 97 17.09 1.88 1.69
C ALA A 97 16.94 1.81 3.21
N MET A 98 15.82 1.28 3.71
CA MET A 98 15.61 1.06 5.13
C MET A 98 16.62 0.08 5.73
N ALA A 99 16.94 -1.01 5.03
CA ALA A 99 17.96 -1.96 5.48
C ALA A 99 19.35 -1.31 5.57
N HIS A 100 19.68 -0.39 4.67
CA HIS A 100 20.92 0.39 4.73
C HIS A 100 20.96 1.41 5.87
N GLN A 101 19.81 1.92 6.34
CA GLN A 101 19.75 2.88 7.45
C GLN A 101 19.77 2.21 8.85
N ALA A 102 19.55 0.90 8.93
CA ALA A 102 19.50 0.14 10.18
C ALA A 102 20.87 -0.42 10.62
N ASN A 103 21.94 -0.19 9.85
CA ASN A 103 23.30 -0.70 10.09
C ASN A 103 24.29 0.45 10.31
#